data_AF-A0A8X6V1D0-F1
#
_entry.id   AF-A0A8X6V1D0-F1
#
_cell.length_a   1.000
_cell.length_b   1.000
_cell.length_c   1.000
_cell.angle_alpha   90.00
_cell.angle_beta   90.00
_cell.angle_gamma   90.00
#
_symmetry.space_group_name_H-M   'P 1'
#
loop_
_entity.id
_entity.type
_entity.pdbx_description
1 polymer ?
#
loop_
_entity_poly.entity_id
_entity_poly.type
_entity_poly.pdbx_seq_one_letter_code
_entity_poly.pdbx_strand_id
1 'polypeptide(L)'
;MPVYQRLASDTILERCVAGKTQNSNESLHSCIWRKCPKEVFVSKRRLKIAVTDVIEKHNLGYVKSLVAKEDSCLNDSFSLTIAERQDKRRISQNISLKQKKRIKEIPRIQMQPIVQILNHREQYSSGHFIQEVQPLTPIV
;
A
#
# COMPACT_ATOMS: atom_id res chain seq x y z
N MET A 1 -27.20 3.73 -8.46
CA MET A 1 -26.08 4.69 -8.42
C MET A 1 -24.86 4.07 -9.07
N PRO A 2 -24.27 4.71 -10.09
CA PRO A 2 -23.06 4.23 -10.76
C PRO A 2 -21.86 4.10 -9.82
N VAL A 3 -20.95 3.17 -10.14
CA VAL A 3 -19.77 2.87 -9.32
C VAL A 3 -18.86 4.10 -9.17
N TYR A 4 -18.67 4.89 -10.23
CA TYR A 4 -17.84 6.09 -10.20
C TYR A 4 -18.34 7.11 -9.16
N GLN A 5 -19.66 7.27 -9.04
CA GLN A 5 -20.29 8.23 -8.14
C GLN A 5 -20.16 7.80 -6.68
N ARG A 6 -20.17 6.49 -6.43
CA ARG A 6 -19.87 5.93 -5.10
C ARG A 6 -18.42 6.16 -4.71
N LEU A 7 -17.49 5.91 -5.63
CA LEU A 7 -16.04 6.09 -5.42
C LEU A 7 -15.65 7.56 -5.24
N ALA A 8 -16.41 8.47 -5.84
CA ALA A 8 -16.22 9.92 -5.71
C ALA A 8 -16.93 10.54 -4.49
N SER A 9 -17.53 9.73 -3.60
CA SER A 9 -18.18 10.27 -2.41
C SER A 9 -17.16 10.84 -1.41
N ASP A 10 -17.49 11.97 -0.79
CA ASP A 10 -16.64 12.65 0.19
C ASP A 10 -16.22 11.70 1.33
N THR A 11 -17.13 10.83 1.76
CA THR A 11 -16.86 9.81 2.80
C THR A 11 -15.73 8.83 2.44
N ILE A 12 -15.56 8.49 1.16
CA ILE A 12 -14.47 7.63 0.68
C ILE A 12 -13.20 8.47 0.46
N LEU A 13 -13.35 9.66 -0.11
CA LEU A 13 -12.24 10.56 -0.38
C LEU A 13 -11.53 11.03 0.90
N GLU A 14 -12.27 11.37 1.96
CA GLU A 14 -11.72 11.72 3.28
C GLU A 14 -10.82 10.61 3.86
N ARG A 15 -11.19 9.34 3.67
CA ARG A 15 -10.35 8.19 4.08
C ARG A 15 -9.05 8.12 3.27
N CYS A 16 -9.09 8.55 2.01
CA CYS A 16 -7.92 8.60 1.13
C CYS A 16 -7.00 9.79 1.44
N VAL A 17 -7.52 10.90 1.97
CA VAL A 17 -6.74 12.10 2.35
C VAL A 17 -5.68 11.77 3.40
N ALA A 18 -6.00 10.90 4.35
CA ALA A 18 -5.11 10.48 5.43
C ALA A 18 -3.86 9.69 4.95
N GLY A 19 -3.75 9.34 3.66
CA GLY A 19 -2.55 8.70 3.11
C GLY A 19 -2.24 7.33 3.72
N LYS A 20 -3.23 6.70 4.38
CA LYS A 20 -3.16 5.35 4.94
C LYS A 20 -3.29 4.32 3.82
N THR A 21 -2.41 4.41 2.82
CA THR A 21 -2.42 3.58 1.60
C THR A 21 -1.65 2.28 1.75
N GLN A 22 -1.07 1.98 2.91
CA GLN A 22 -0.53 0.65 3.14
C GLN A 22 -1.64 -0.23 3.66
N ASN A 23 -2.36 -0.84 2.74
CA ASN A 23 -3.11 -2.04 3.02
C ASN A 23 -2.14 -3.06 3.63
N SER A 24 -2.28 -3.33 4.93
CA SER A 24 -1.41 -4.30 5.63
C SER A 24 -1.40 -5.65 4.90
N ASN A 25 -2.51 -6.01 4.23
CA ASN A 25 -2.61 -7.23 3.45
C ASN A 25 -1.67 -7.23 2.23
N GLU A 26 -1.48 -6.10 1.53
CA GLU A 26 -0.51 -6.01 0.42
C GLU A 26 0.93 -6.21 0.90
N SER A 27 1.26 -5.68 2.07
CA SER A 27 2.59 -5.86 2.66
C SER A 27 2.85 -7.32 3.08
N LEU A 28 1.82 -8.00 3.59
CA LEU A 28 1.85 -9.42 3.92
C LEU A 28 1.95 -10.27 2.65
N HIS A 29 1.12 -10.01 1.64
CA HIS A 29 1.15 -10.72 0.36
C HIS A 29 2.51 -10.58 -0.33
N SER A 30 3.11 -9.38 -0.29
CA SER A 30 4.47 -9.17 -0.80
C SER A 30 5.51 -10.05 -0.10
N CYS A 31 5.36 -10.29 1.21
CA CYS A 31 6.24 -11.21 1.95
C CYS A 31 5.96 -12.67 1.59
N ILE A 32 4.70 -13.06 1.44
CA ILE A 32 4.30 -14.41 1.05
C ILE A 32 4.85 -14.74 -0.33
N TRP A 33 4.64 -13.87 -1.32
CA TRP A 33 5.08 -14.10 -2.70
C TRP A 33 6.59 -14.09 -2.86
N ARG A 34 7.33 -13.40 -1.99
CA ARG A 34 8.80 -13.50 -1.95
C ARG A 34 9.28 -14.89 -1.53
N LYS A 35 8.53 -15.57 -0.65
CA LYS A 35 8.83 -16.95 -0.22
C LYS A 35 8.23 -18.02 -1.12
N CYS A 36 7.05 -17.77 -1.66
CA CYS A 36 6.32 -18.68 -2.54
C CYS A 36 5.78 -17.86 -3.72
N PRO A 37 6.59 -17.71 -4.78
CA PRO A 37 6.19 -17.01 -5.99
C PRO A 37 4.91 -17.63 -6.56
N LYS A 38 4.00 -16.79 -7.07
CA LYS A 38 2.71 -17.22 -7.62
C LYS A 38 2.88 -18.01 -8.93
N GLU A 39 4.01 -17.80 -9.59
CA GLU A 39 4.36 -18.37 -10.87
C GLU A 39 4.90 -19.80 -10.76
N VAL A 40 5.21 -20.26 -9.54
CA VAL A 40 5.86 -21.55 -9.31
C VAL A 40 4.92 -22.49 -8.56
N PHE A 41 4.76 -23.69 -9.08
CA PHE A 41 4.01 -24.73 -8.37
C PHE A 41 4.78 -25.18 -7.11
N VAL A 42 4.09 -25.20 -5.98
CA VAL A 42 4.63 -25.65 -4.70
C VAL A 42 3.70 -26.67 -4.06
N SER A 43 4.24 -27.68 -3.39
CA SER A 43 3.42 -28.64 -2.68
C SER A 43 2.61 -27.96 -1.56
N LYS A 44 1.40 -28.46 -1.29
CA LYS A 44 0.52 -27.94 -0.22
C LYS A 44 1.25 -27.85 1.13
N ARG A 45 2.09 -28.84 1.45
CA ARG A 45 2.89 -28.87 2.68
C ARG A 45 3.89 -27.71 2.72
N ARG A 46 4.64 -27.50 1.64
CA ARG A 46 5.63 -26.40 1.56
C ARG A 46 4.96 -25.03 1.66
N LEU A 47 3.83 -24.86 0.97
CA LEU A 47 3.06 -23.63 1.02
C LEU A 47 2.61 -23.30 2.45
N LYS A 48 2.04 -24.27 3.17
CA LYS A 48 1.61 -24.09 4.56
C LYS A 48 2.75 -23.63 5.46
N ILE A 49 3.90 -24.31 5.41
CA ILE A 49 5.07 -23.96 6.23
C ILE A 49 5.55 -22.55 5.90
N ALA A 50 5.67 -22.21 4.62
CA ALA A 50 6.15 -20.90 4.20
C ALA A 50 5.19 -19.77 4.60
N VAL A 51 3.88 -19.97 4.44
CA VAL A 51 2.87 -18.97 4.80
C VAL A 51 2.82 -18.76 6.31
N THR A 52 2.81 -19.83 7.11
CA THR A 52 2.83 -19.72 8.58
C THR A 52 4.06 -18.97 9.05
N ASP A 53 5.25 -19.32 8.54
CA ASP A 53 6.50 -18.66 8.92
C ASP A 53 6.54 -17.18 8.51
N VAL A 54 5.97 -16.82 7.36
CA VAL A 54 5.87 -15.41 6.93
C VAL A 54 4.92 -14.63 7.83
N ILE A 55 3.74 -15.19 8.15
CA ILE A 55 2.75 -14.54 9.03
C ILE A 55 3.36 -14.28 10.40
N GLU A 56 4.02 -15.29 10.96
CA GLU A 56 4.66 -15.21 12.26
C GLU A 56 5.72 -14.10 12.30
N LYS A 57 6.64 -14.08 11.33
CA LYS A 57 7.68 -13.05 11.21
C LYS A 57 7.11 -11.66 10.93
N HIS A 58 6.03 -11.56 10.17
CA HIS A 58 5.39 -10.29 9.85
C HIS A 58 4.77 -9.65 11.10
N ASN A 59 4.07 -10.46 11.91
CA ASN A 59 3.35 -9.98 13.09
C ASN A 59 4.26 -9.82 14.32
N LEU A 60 5.16 -10.76 14.56
CA LEU A 60 5.98 -10.80 15.78
C LEU A 60 7.38 -10.21 15.60
N GLY A 61 7.90 -10.21 14.36
CA GLY A 61 9.31 -9.92 14.06
C GLY A 61 10.16 -11.20 14.02
N TYR A 62 11.37 -11.08 13.49
CA TYR A 62 12.25 -12.22 13.25
C TYR A 62 12.81 -12.80 14.54
N VAL A 63 13.20 -11.96 15.51
CA VAL A 63 13.77 -12.43 16.79
C VAL A 63 12.72 -13.19 17.61
N LYS A 64 11.53 -12.60 17.78
CA LYS A 64 10.46 -13.24 18.56
C LYS A 64 9.96 -14.53 17.90
N SER A 65 9.86 -14.55 16.56
CA SER A 65 9.49 -15.76 15.81
C SER A 65 10.57 -16.86 15.86
N LEU A 66 11.83 -16.49 16.09
CA LEU A 66 12.89 -17.48 16.27
C LEU A 66 12.82 -18.09 17.68
N VAL A 67 12.78 -17.24 18.71
CA VAL A 67 12.71 -17.67 20.12
C VAL A 67 11.45 -18.48 20.43
N ALA A 68 10.32 -18.16 19.79
CA ALA A 68 9.07 -18.89 19.96
C ALA A 68 9.09 -20.31 19.37
N LYS A 69 10.03 -20.62 18.47
CA LYS A 69 10.23 -21.99 17.99
C LYS A 69 11.06 -22.72 19.04
N GLU A 70 10.45 -23.64 19.77
CA GLU A 70 11.10 -24.53 20.76
C GLU A 70 12.11 -25.52 20.16
N ASP A 71 12.52 -25.31 18.90
CA ASP A 71 13.57 -26.09 18.25
C ASP A 71 14.94 -25.57 18.69
N SER A 72 15.54 -26.27 19.66
CA SER A 72 16.88 -26.00 20.20
C SER A 72 17.98 -25.93 19.13
N CYS A 73 17.80 -26.58 17.98
CA CYS A 73 18.70 -26.51 16.83
C CYS A 73 18.68 -25.15 16.10
N LEU A 74 17.58 -24.40 16.16
CA LEU A 74 17.41 -23.14 15.43
C LEU A 74 17.79 -21.92 16.27
N ASN A 75 17.79 -22.06 17.60
CA ASN A 75 18.11 -21.01 18.57
C ASN A 75 19.62 -20.87 18.86
N ASP A 76 20.44 -21.04 17.82
CA ASP A 76 21.88 -20.74 17.92
C ASP A 76 22.14 -19.22 17.86
N SER A 77 23.27 -18.81 18.45
CA SER A 77 23.76 -17.42 18.46
C SER A 77 23.81 -16.83 17.05
N PHE A 78 24.24 -17.59 16.05
CA PHE A 78 24.28 -17.11 14.67
C PHE A 78 22.89 -16.78 14.12
N SER A 79 21.91 -17.65 14.35
CA SER A 79 20.51 -17.42 13.93
C SER A 79 19.91 -16.18 14.57
N LEU A 80 20.22 -15.93 15.85
CA LEU A 80 19.79 -14.72 16.56
C LEU A 80 20.40 -13.46 15.94
N THR A 81 21.71 -13.44 15.66
CA THR A 81 22.34 -12.28 15.02
C THR A 81 21.75 -11.97 13.65
N ILE A 82 21.42 -13.00 12.87
CA ILE A 82 20.73 -12.85 11.58
C ILE A 82 19.32 -12.28 11.77
N ALA A 83 18.57 -12.79 12.75
CA ALA A 83 17.21 -12.34 13.06
C ALA A 83 17.21 -10.85 13.48
N GLU A 84 18.13 -10.45 14.35
CA GLU A 84 18.31 -9.06 14.76
C GLU A 84 18.63 -8.14 13.57
N ARG A 85 19.53 -8.57 12.68
CA ARG A 85 19.87 -7.80 11.48
C ARG A 85 18.65 -7.60 10.58
N GLN A 86 17.81 -8.62 10.45
CA GLN A 86 16.58 -8.53 9.67
C GLN A 86 15.54 -7.61 10.32
N ASP A 87 15.36 -7.68 11.63
CA ASP A 87 14.45 -6.78 12.36
C ASP A 87 14.93 -5.33 12.29
N LYS A 88 16.24 -5.08 12.41
CA LYS A 88 16.83 -3.73 12.21
C LYS A 88 16.49 -3.18 10.82
N ARG A 89 16.61 -3.99 9.76
CA ARG A 89 16.23 -3.60 8.39
C ARG A 89 14.74 -3.31 8.25
N ARG A 90 13.87 -4.13 8.85
CA ARG A 90 12.41 -3.94 8.85
C ARG A 90 12.02 -2.62 9.52
N ILE A 91 12.65 -2.31 10.66
CA ILE A 91 12.37 -1.08 11.41
C ILE A 91 12.90 0.15 10.65
N SER A 92 14.13 0.09 10.11
CA SER A 92 14.72 1.22 9.37
C SER A 92 13.93 1.56 8.10
N GLN A 93 13.46 0.56 7.36
CA GLN A 93 12.58 0.77 6.21
C GLN A 93 11.27 1.47 6.61
N ASN A 94 10.65 1.07 7.72
CA ASN A 94 9.45 1.73 8.23
C ASN A 94 9.72 3.19 8.65
N ILE A 95 10.85 3.46 9.29
CA ILE A 95 11.24 4.83 9.68
C ILE A 95 11.44 5.71 8.44
N SER A 96 12.18 5.22 7.43
CA SER A 96 12.40 5.96 6.18
C SER A 96 11.09 6.24 5.44
N LEU A 97 10.17 5.27 5.41
CA LEU A 97 8.85 5.46 4.82
C LEU A 97 8.02 6.49 5.58
N LYS A 98 8.03 6.48 6.92
CA LYS A 98 7.37 7.51 7.75
C LYS A 98 7.94 8.90 7.48
N GLN A 99 9.26 9.04 7.38
CA GLN A 99 9.92 10.31 7.03
C GLN A 99 9.53 10.79 5.63
N LYS A 100 9.55 9.91 4.62
CA LYS A 100 9.11 10.23 3.25
C LYS A 100 7.64 10.64 3.18
N LYS A 101 6.76 9.99 3.96
CA LYS A 101 5.34 10.38 4.07
C LYS A 101 5.21 11.77 4.68
N ARG A 102 5.90 12.05 5.80
CA ARG A 102 5.89 13.37 6.45
C ARG A 102 6.35 14.48 5.50
N ILE A 103 7.42 14.24 4.72
CA ILE A 103 7.92 15.21 3.72
C ILE A 103 6.88 15.47 2.63
N LYS A 104 6.12 14.46 2.18
CA LYS A 104 5.04 14.62 1.19
C LYS A 104 3.78 15.26 1.76
N GLU A 105 3.51 15.09 3.05
CA GLU A 105 2.35 15.69 3.74
C GLU A 105 2.52 17.20 3.94
N ILE A 106 3.74 17.69 4.19
CA ILE A 106 4.01 19.12 4.42
C ILE A 106 3.52 20.01 3.25
N PRO A 107 3.86 19.74 1.97
CA PRO A 107 3.28 20.46 0.82
C PRO A 107 1.76 20.29 0.70
N ARG A 108 1.23 19.11 1.04
CA ARG A 108 -0.21 18.80 0.94
C ARG A 108 -1.05 19.64 1.92
N ILE A 109 -0.55 19.87 3.13
CA ILE A 109 -1.15 20.75 4.13
C ILE A 109 -1.11 22.20 3.64
N GLN A 110 0.00 22.65 3.04
CA GLN A 110 0.12 23.97 2.41
C GLN A 110 -0.75 24.16 1.15
N MET A 111 -1.24 23.09 0.52
CA MET A 111 -2.19 23.13 -0.60
C MET A 111 -3.66 23.13 -0.16
N GLN A 112 -3.96 22.89 1.13
CA GLN A 112 -5.33 23.00 1.64
C GLN A 112 -5.98 24.40 1.50
N PRO A 113 -5.24 25.53 1.55
CA PRO A 113 -5.78 26.83 1.16
C PRO A 113 -6.21 26.89 -0.31
N ILE A 114 -5.59 26.12 -1.21
CA ILE A 114 -5.94 26.10 -2.65
C ILE A 114 -7.22 25.31 -2.91
N VAL A 115 -7.53 24.30 -2.09
CA VAL A 115 -8.81 23.56 -2.20
C VAL A 115 -10.00 24.48 -1.87
N GLN A 116 -9.81 25.47 -0.99
CA GLN A 116 -10.81 26.52 -0.74
C GLN A 116 -11.02 27.45 -1.95
N ILE A 117 -9.98 27.68 -2.77
CA ILE A 117 -10.07 28.47 -4.00
C ILE A 117 -10.89 27.73 -5.09
N LEU A 118 -10.89 26.39 -5.10
CA LEU A 118 -11.70 25.59 -6.02
C LEU A 118 -13.20 25.60 -5.67
N ASN A 119 -13.56 25.79 -4.40
CA ASN A 119 -14.97 25.93 -3.99
C ASN A 119 -15.61 27.24 -4.50
N HIS A 120 -14.81 28.21 -4.98
CA HIS A 120 -15.29 29.42 -5.65
C HIS A 120 -15.31 29.32 -7.18
N ARG A 121 -14.91 28.19 -7.78
CA ARG A 121 -15.13 27.95 -9.21
C ARG A 121 -16.41 27.13 -9.38
N GLU A 122 -17.47 27.91 -9.43
CA GLU A 122 -18.84 27.54 -9.77
C GLU A 122 -18.97 26.49 -10.90
N GLN A 123 -20.11 25.78 -10.83
CA GLN A 123 -20.92 25.37 -11.98
C GLN A 123 -20.32 24.32 -12.93
N TYR A 124 -20.40 23.05 -12.52
CA TYR A 124 -20.85 22.03 -13.48
C TYR A 124 -22.36 22.22 -13.72
N SER A 125 -22.71 23.34 -14.37
CA SER A 125 -24.05 23.57 -14.88
C SER A 125 -24.24 22.65 -16.09
N SER A 126 -25.21 21.75 -15.97
CA SER A 126 -25.91 21.02 -17.03
C SER A 126 -25.05 20.44 -18.17
N GLY A 127 -24.93 19.11 -18.19
CA GLY A 127 -24.36 18.38 -19.32
C GLY A 127 -24.98 18.79 -20.65
N HIS A 128 -24.14 19.35 -21.53
CA HIS A 128 -24.35 19.31 -22.97
C HIS A 128 -23.35 18.31 -23.53
N PHE A 129 -23.88 17.13 -23.84
CA PHE A 129 -23.23 16.13 -24.66
C PHE A 129 -23.33 16.61 -26.11
N ILE A 130 -22.27 17.28 -26.61
CA ILE A 130 -22.18 17.56 -28.04
C ILE A 130 -21.55 16.34 -28.71
N GLN A 131 -22.44 15.56 -29.32
CA GLN A 131 -22.12 14.51 -30.27
C GLN A 131 -21.87 15.14 -31.65
N GLU A 132 -20.92 14.53 -32.34
CA GLU A 132 -20.70 14.53 -33.79
C GLU A 132 -19.93 15.66 -34.49
N VAL A 133 -19.06 15.15 -35.35
CA VAL A 133 -18.06 15.81 -36.19
C VAL A 133 -18.64 15.89 -37.61
N GLN A 134 -18.11 16.84 -38.41
CA GLN A 134 -17.95 16.88 -39.89
C GLN A 134 -18.80 17.95 -40.61
N PRO A 135 -18.37 18.49 -41.77
CA PRO A 135 -16.99 18.71 -42.28
C PRO A 135 -16.75 20.15 -42.77
N LEU A 136 -15.48 20.47 -43.07
CA LEU A 136 -15.01 21.73 -43.66
C LEU A 136 -15.64 21.99 -45.05
N THR A 137 -16.16 23.20 -45.28
CA THR A 137 -16.49 23.68 -46.63
C THR A 137 -15.28 24.38 -47.27
N PRO A 138 -14.98 24.14 -48.56
CA PRO A 138 -13.86 24.78 -49.24
C PRO A 138 -14.19 26.23 -49.61
N ILE A 139 -13.12 27.04 -49.73
CA ILE A 139 -13.17 28.45 -50.08
C ILE A 139 -13.35 28.62 -51.59
N VAL A 140 -14.11 29.66 -51.94
CA VAL A 140 -14.55 30.24 -53.23
C VAL A 140 -15.89 29.72 -53.74
#